data_AF-A0A183E3T9-F1
#
_entry.id   AF-A0A183E3T9-F1
#
_cell.length_a   1.000
_cell.length_b   1.000
_cell.length_c   1.000
_cell.angle_alpha   90.00
_cell.angle_beta   90.00
_cell.angle_gamma   90.00
#
_symmetry.space_group_name_H-M   'P 1'
#
loop_
_entity.id
_entity.type
_entity.pdbx_description
1 polymer ?
#
loop_
_entity_poly.entity_id
_entity_poly.type
_entity_poly.pdbx_seq_one_letter_code
_entity_poly.pdbx_strand_id
1 'polypeptide(L)'
;MFIFSVLLSRSSHSLMNDRRDGGEEENKENEPALTGAPSDADLPQCEAGDEGGSSVEDGDLEITPEQLSEQLFQAWQNELHAPRLLPHKEYTVDLMIELLEAMEDNFNNCEDKRALKVTLHKVEVMRLSYVVHDYIRKRLRKVSFDFLRLSLSSEYLISKLVSDIALESLILLKYTSSRPVLS
;
A
#
# COMPACT_ATOMS: atom_id res chain seq x y z
N MET A 1 8.32 -4.62 -13.51
CA MET A 1 8.74 -6.02 -13.21
C MET A 1 7.97 -7.02 -14.09
N PHE A 2 8.59 -8.14 -14.51
CA PHE A 2 8.09 -9.15 -15.51
C PHE A 2 6.71 -9.84 -15.25
N ILE A 3 5.91 -9.41 -14.27
CA ILE A 3 4.92 -10.29 -13.63
C ILE A 3 3.45 -9.89 -13.89
N PHE A 4 3.17 -8.67 -14.36
CA PHE A 4 1.79 -8.18 -14.49
C PHE A 4 1.18 -8.30 -15.89
N SER A 5 1.98 -8.57 -16.93
CA SER A 5 1.52 -8.64 -18.33
C SER A 5 0.54 -9.78 -18.64
N VAL A 6 0.29 -10.69 -17.69
CA VAL A 6 -0.54 -11.89 -17.91
C VAL A 6 -1.95 -11.73 -17.34
N LEU A 7 -2.14 -10.88 -16.32
CA LEU A 7 -3.46 -10.66 -15.70
C LEU A 7 -4.42 -9.89 -16.62
N LEU A 8 -3.91 -9.01 -17.50
CA LEU A 8 -4.74 -8.29 -18.47
C LEU A 8 -5.10 -9.12 -19.72
N SER A 9 -4.35 -10.19 -20.03
CA SER A 9 -4.50 -10.88 -21.30
C SER A 9 -5.64 -11.91 -21.35
N ARG A 10 -6.28 -12.25 -20.21
CA ARG A 10 -7.42 -13.20 -20.18
C ARG A 10 -8.79 -12.54 -20.31
N SER A 11 -8.91 -11.21 -20.16
CA SER A 11 -10.20 -10.52 -20.28
C SER A 11 -10.67 -10.36 -21.74
N SER A 12 -9.75 -10.35 -22.71
CA SER A 12 -10.09 -10.02 -24.11
C SER A 12 -10.20 -11.21 -25.08
N HIS A 13 -9.78 -12.42 -24.70
CA HIS A 13 -9.60 -13.52 -25.68
C HIS A 13 -10.53 -14.73 -25.51
N SER A 14 -11.63 -14.59 -24.76
CA SER A 14 -12.67 -15.63 -24.60
C SER A 14 -13.98 -15.29 -25.32
N LEU A 15 -13.91 -14.64 -26.48
CA LEU A 15 -14.96 -14.68 -27.48
C LEU A 15 -14.33 -15.11 -28.81
N MET A 16 -13.80 -16.33 -28.81
CA MET A 16 -13.42 -17.01 -30.05
C MET A 16 -14.71 -17.30 -30.83
N ASN A 17 -14.82 -16.57 -31.92
CA ASN A 17 -15.79 -16.64 -32.97
C ASN A 17 -15.74 -18.05 -33.59
N ASP A 18 -16.74 -18.87 -33.31
CA ASP A 18 -16.91 -20.19 -33.93
C ASP A 18 -18.24 -20.17 -34.69
N ARG A 19 -18.17 -19.83 -35.99
CA ARG A 19 -19.10 -20.23 -37.09
C ARG A 19 -19.07 -19.25 -38.28
N ARG A 20 -18.41 -19.69 -39.37
CA ARG A 20 -18.78 -19.56 -40.80
C ARG A 20 -17.50 -19.81 -41.62
N ASP A 21 -17.33 -20.95 -42.27
CA ASP A 21 -17.93 -21.40 -43.55
C ASP A 21 -17.45 -20.61 -44.78
N GLY A 22 -16.88 -21.35 -45.73
CA GLY A 22 -16.92 -21.05 -47.17
C GLY A 22 -15.73 -20.31 -47.80
N GLY A 23 -15.13 -20.95 -48.80
CA GLY A 23 -14.92 -20.31 -50.11
C GLY A 23 -13.50 -19.87 -50.48
N GLU A 24 -13.05 -20.42 -51.61
CA GLU A 24 -11.85 -20.09 -52.40
C GLU A 24 -11.93 -18.66 -52.99
N GLU A 25 -10.77 -18.01 -53.24
CA GLU A 25 -10.32 -17.54 -54.57
C GLU A 25 -9.19 -16.48 -54.51
N GLU A 26 -8.10 -16.85 -55.18
CA GLU A 26 -7.16 -16.12 -56.06
C GLU A 26 -7.13 -14.56 -56.18
N ASN A 27 -5.89 -14.04 -56.14
CA ASN A 27 -5.19 -13.26 -57.19
C ASN A 27 -4.82 -11.75 -57.03
N LYS A 28 -3.57 -11.48 -57.45
CA LYS A 28 -2.91 -10.28 -58.05
C LYS A 28 -2.37 -9.08 -57.24
N GLU A 29 -1.02 -8.98 -57.31
CA GLU A 29 -0.19 -7.89 -57.85
C GLU A 29 -0.44 -6.43 -57.42
N ASN A 30 0.51 -5.82 -56.69
CA ASN A 30 1.43 -4.78 -57.21
C ASN A 30 2.24 -4.06 -56.11
N GLU A 31 3.57 -4.05 -56.28
CA GLU A 31 4.54 -3.01 -55.87
C GLU A 31 4.82 -2.12 -57.13
N PRO A 32 5.59 -1.00 -57.13
CA PRO A 32 6.37 -0.33 -56.07
C PRO A 32 6.27 1.23 -56.04
N ALA A 33 7.01 1.86 -55.11
CA ALA A 33 7.95 2.99 -55.32
C ALA A 33 7.86 4.22 -54.37
N LEU A 34 8.90 4.33 -53.53
CA LEU A 34 9.78 5.49 -53.25
C LEU A 34 9.26 6.92 -53.35
N THR A 35 9.49 7.69 -52.27
CA THR A 35 10.01 9.08 -52.14
C THR A 35 9.63 9.56 -50.72
N GLY A 36 10.36 10.31 -49.92
CA GLY A 36 11.65 10.99 -49.94
C GLY A 36 11.76 11.70 -48.58
N ALA A 37 12.93 11.66 -47.94
CA ALA A 37 13.26 12.60 -46.84
C ALA A 37 13.76 13.93 -47.50
N PRO A 38 13.74 15.11 -46.84
CA PRO A 38 14.61 15.36 -45.67
C PRO A 38 14.21 16.48 -44.67
N SER A 39 15.02 16.57 -43.62
CA SER A 39 15.57 17.77 -42.92
C SER A 39 14.72 18.66 -41.99
N ASP A 40 15.25 18.72 -40.76
CA ASP A 40 15.58 19.91 -39.96
C ASP A 40 14.56 20.61 -39.05
N ALA A 41 15.05 20.75 -37.80
CA ALA A 41 14.84 21.85 -36.86
C ALA A 41 13.43 22.07 -36.30
N ASP A 42 13.23 21.68 -35.04
CA ASP A 42 13.15 22.66 -33.94
C ASP A 42 12.98 21.95 -32.59
N LEU A 43 14.02 22.04 -31.76
CA LEU A 43 13.95 21.84 -30.31
C LEU A 43 13.65 23.19 -29.66
N PRO A 44 12.70 23.22 -28.72
CA PRO A 44 12.86 24.04 -27.52
C PRO A 44 12.84 23.16 -26.27
N GLN A 45 13.88 23.32 -25.45
CA GLN A 45 13.92 22.94 -24.04
C GLN A 45 13.30 24.05 -23.17
N CYS A 46 13.13 23.71 -21.88
CA CYS A 46 12.63 24.50 -20.74
C CYS A 46 11.12 24.28 -20.51
N GLU A 47 10.64 23.99 -19.31
CA GLU A 47 11.10 24.38 -17.97
C GLU A 47 10.83 23.28 -16.93
N ALA A 48 11.68 23.22 -15.92
CA ALA A 48 11.50 22.41 -14.71
C ALA A 48 10.48 23.08 -13.77
N GLY A 49 9.58 22.27 -13.21
CA GLY A 49 8.63 22.67 -12.18
C GLY A 49 7.90 21.46 -11.62
N ASP A 50 8.62 20.54 -10.99
CA ASP A 50 8.02 19.43 -10.23
C ASP A 50 7.91 19.83 -8.75
N GLU A 51 6.84 20.55 -8.42
CA GLU A 51 6.35 20.62 -7.04
C GLU A 51 5.43 19.43 -6.79
N GLY A 52 6.03 18.26 -6.55
CA GLY A 52 5.34 17.01 -6.21
C GLY A 52 4.78 17.00 -4.78
N GLY A 53 3.83 17.90 -4.49
CA GLY A 53 2.96 17.82 -3.33
C GLY A 53 1.69 17.03 -3.63
N SER A 54 1.79 15.71 -3.81
CA SER A 54 0.60 14.87 -4.02
C SER A 54 0.00 14.43 -2.69
N SER A 55 -0.84 15.29 -2.12
CA SER A 55 -1.95 14.82 -1.28
C SER A 55 -2.97 14.19 -2.23
N VAL A 56 -2.94 12.86 -2.35
CA VAL A 56 -3.93 12.14 -3.15
C VAL A 56 -5.27 12.21 -2.42
N GLU A 57 -6.14 13.08 -2.92
CA GLU A 57 -7.57 13.08 -2.64
C GLU A 57 -8.20 11.82 -3.22
N ASP A 58 -9.17 11.31 -2.45
CA ASP A 58 -10.05 10.19 -2.71
C ASP A 58 -10.82 10.42 -4.02
N GLY A 59 -10.46 9.68 -5.06
CA GLY A 59 -11.10 9.70 -6.37
C GLY A 59 -10.68 8.47 -7.15
N ASP A 60 -11.65 7.79 -7.75
CA ASP A 60 -11.58 6.52 -8.49
C ASP A 60 -10.52 6.50 -9.61
N LEU A 61 -9.24 6.57 -9.24
CA LEU A 61 -8.12 6.34 -10.11
C LEU A 61 -7.90 4.83 -10.17
N GLU A 62 -8.07 4.26 -11.36
CA GLU A 62 -7.76 2.86 -11.66
C GLU A 62 -6.27 2.63 -11.39
N ILE A 63 -5.95 2.15 -10.19
CA ILE A 63 -4.58 1.89 -9.78
C ILE A 63 -4.09 0.60 -10.43
N THR A 64 -2.97 0.68 -11.13
CA THR A 64 -2.36 -0.52 -11.74
C THR A 64 -1.74 -1.41 -10.65
N PRO A 65 -1.65 -2.74 -10.87
CA PRO A 65 -1.00 -3.65 -9.91
C PRO A 65 0.45 -3.28 -9.57
N GLU A 66 1.19 -2.70 -10.52
CA GLU A 66 2.57 -2.24 -10.29
C GLU A 66 2.59 -1.05 -9.33
N GLN A 67 1.75 -0.04 -9.56
CA GLN A 67 1.59 1.11 -8.66
C GLN A 67 1.11 0.69 -7.28
N LEU A 68 0.18 -0.27 -7.20
CA LEU A 68 -0.31 -0.81 -5.94
C LEU A 68 0.83 -1.45 -5.13
N SER A 69 1.68 -2.24 -5.79
CA SER A 69 2.83 -2.86 -5.13
C SER A 69 3.83 -1.82 -4.62
N GLU A 70 4.06 -0.75 -5.37
CA GLU A 70 4.95 0.33 -4.97
C GLU A 70 4.39 1.08 -3.76
N GLN A 71 3.10 1.44 -3.77
CA GLN A 71 2.44 2.08 -2.64
C GLN A 71 2.51 1.22 -1.38
N LEU A 72 2.32 -0.10 -1.50
CA LEU A 72 2.47 -1.02 -0.38
C LEU A 72 3.89 -1.01 0.18
N PHE A 73 4.91 -1.11 -0.68
CA PHE A 73 6.31 -1.11 -0.23
C PHE A 73 6.68 0.20 0.46
N GLN A 74 6.25 1.34 -0.09
CA GLN A 74 6.47 2.64 0.53
C GLN A 74 5.78 2.71 1.91
N ALA A 75 4.52 2.31 2.01
CA ALA A 75 3.79 2.28 3.28
C ALA A 75 4.47 1.37 4.31
N TRP A 76 4.91 0.18 3.88
CA TRP A 76 5.63 -0.76 4.74
C TRP A 76 6.98 -0.22 5.22
N GLN A 77 7.79 0.34 4.32
CA GLN A 77 9.07 0.95 4.68
C GLN A 77 8.89 2.13 5.64
N ASN A 78 7.90 2.99 5.39
CA ASN A 78 7.58 4.09 6.28
C ASN A 78 7.17 3.57 7.67
N GLU A 79 6.36 2.51 7.73
CA GLU A 79 5.97 1.89 8.98
C GLU A 79 7.16 1.28 9.74
N LEU A 80 8.13 0.69 9.04
CA LEU A 80 9.33 0.13 9.66
C LEU A 80 10.20 1.20 10.35
N HIS A 81 10.32 2.38 9.75
CA HIS A 81 11.22 3.43 10.22
C HIS A 81 10.53 4.47 11.13
N ALA A 82 9.20 4.56 11.09
CA ALA A 82 8.48 5.51 11.95
C ALA A 82 8.47 5.04 13.41
N PRO A 83 8.85 5.90 14.38
CA PRO A 83 8.83 5.55 15.81
C PRO A 83 7.41 5.47 16.38
N ARG A 84 6.43 6.06 15.70
CA ARG A 84 5.00 6.05 16.06
C ARG A 84 4.19 5.37 14.96
N LEU A 85 2.95 5.01 15.28
CA LEU A 85 2.01 4.46 14.33
C LEU A 85 1.63 5.51 13.28
N LEU A 86 1.73 5.16 12.00
CA LEU A 86 1.33 6.03 10.89
C LEU A 86 -0.17 5.86 10.55
N PRO A 87 -0.79 6.75 9.75
CA PRO A 87 -2.14 6.52 9.22
C PRO A 87 -2.24 5.20 8.47
N HIS A 88 -3.33 4.45 8.66
CA HIS A 88 -3.50 3.17 7.99
C HIS A 88 -3.80 3.38 6.50
N LYS A 89 -3.07 2.67 5.64
CA LYS A 89 -3.35 2.55 4.21
C LYS A 89 -4.27 1.37 3.93
N GLU A 90 -5.53 1.48 4.35
CA GLU A 90 -6.56 0.42 4.27
C GLU A 90 -6.81 -0.02 2.83
N TYR A 91 -7.20 0.92 1.97
CA TYR A 91 -7.43 0.67 0.54
C TYR A 91 -6.29 -0.09 -0.15
N THR A 92 -5.04 0.33 0.08
CA THR A 92 -3.84 -0.31 -0.50
C THR A 92 -3.69 -1.77 -0.02
N VAL A 93 -4.01 -2.05 1.25
CA VAL A 93 -3.91 -3.40 1.81
C VAL A 93 -5.03 -4.28 1.27
N ASP A 94 -6.27 -3.81 1.30
CA ASP A 94 -7.42 -4.59 0.87
C ASP A 94 -7.30 -4.98 -0.60
N LEU A 95 -6.96 -4.02 -1.46
CA LEU A 95 -6.77 -4.28 -2.88
C LEU A 95 -5.58 -5.23 -3.14
N MET A 96 -4.53 -5.18 -2.31
CA MET A 96 -3.43 -6.14 -2.42
C MET A 96 -3.87 -7.55 -2.04
N ILE A 97 -4.69 -7.71 -1.00
CA ILE A 97 -5.22 -9.01 -0.60
C ILE A 97 -6.06 -9.61 -1.73
N GLU A 98 -6.99 -8.83 -2.30
CA GLU A 98 -7.81 -9.25 -3.43
C GLU A 98 -6.96 -9.65 -4.65
N LEU A 99 -5.92 -8.87 -4.96
CA LEU A 99 -4.98 -9.18 -6.05
C LEU A 99 -4.23 -10.50 -5.80
N LEU A 100 -3.80 -10.75 -4.56
CA LEU A 100 -3.08 -11.97 -4.20
C LEU A 100 -3.99 -13.21 -4.25
N GLU A 101 -5.24 -13.10 -3.78
CA GLU A 101 -6.25 -14.15 -3.88
C GLU A 101 -6.56 -14.50 -5.34
N ALA A 102 -6.76 -13.48 -6.19
CA ALA A 102 -6.97 -13.67 -7.62
C ALA A 102 -5.75 -14.36 -8.30
N MET A 103 -4.53 -14.05 -7.89
CA MET A 103 -3.33 -14.75 -8.38
C MET A 103 -3.28 -16.22 -7.92
N GLU A 104 -3.67 -16.50 -6.69
CA GLU A 104 -3.70 -17.86 -6.14
C GLU A 104 -4.73 -18.75 -6.85
N ASP A 105 -5.93 -18.22 -7.10
CA ASP A 105 -6.97 -18.89 -7.87
C ASP A 105 -6.51 -19.21 -9.30
N ASN A 106 -5.80 -18.28 -9.92
CA ASN A 106 -5.22 -18.50 -11.24
C ASN A 106 -4.21 -19.66 -11.26
N PHE A 107 -3.45 -19.89 -10.19
CA PHE A 107 -2.54 -21.04 -10.10
C PHE A 107 -3.27 -22.35 -9.89
N ASN A 108 -4.36 -22.33 -9.12
CA ASN A 108 -5.18 -23.51 -8.87
C ASN A 108 -5.82 -24.04 -10.16
N ASN A 109 -6.19 -23.12 -11.04
CA ASN A 109 -6.80 -23.40 -12.34
C ASN A 109 -5.80 -23.63 -13.49
N CYS A 110 -4.49 -23.62 -13.23
CA CYS A 110 -3.48 -23.84 -14.26
C CYS A 110 -3.20 -25.34 -14.46
N GLU A 111 -3.24 -25.81 -15.71
CA GLU A 111 -3.03 -27.22 -16.06
C GLU A 111 -1.58 -27.67 -15.77
N ASP A 112 -0.59 -26.89 -16.19
CA ASP A 112 0.83 -27.18 -15.93
C ASP A 112 1.37 -26.40 -14.73
N LYS A 113 1.22 -27.00 -13.55
CA LYS A 113 1.69 -26.44 -12.27
C LYS A 113 3.22 -26.40 -12.14
N ARG A 114 3.97 -27.09 -13.00
CA ARG A 114 5.44 -27.17 -12.97
C ARG A 114 6.10 -26.21 -13.96
N ALA A 115 5.31 -25.54 -14.81
CA ALA A 115 5.82 -24.50 -15.68
C ALA A 115 6.59 -23.44 -14.86
N LEU A 116 7.80 -23.11 -15.32
CA LEU A 116 8.68 -22.13 -14.65
C LEU A 116 7.96 -20.80 -14.37
N LYS A 117 7.10 -20.37 -15.31
CA LYS A 117 6.26 -19.18 -15.17
C LYS A 117 5.36 -19.25 -13.94
N VAL A 118 4.68 -20.39 -13.72
CA VAL A 118 3.82 -20.60 -12.55
C VAL A 118 4.64 -20.60 -11.27
N THR A 119 5.80 -21.25 -11.26
CA THR A 119 6.72 -21.23 -10.11
C THR A 119 7.18 -19.81 -9.76
N LEU A 120 7.52 -19.00 -10.76
CA LEU A 120 7.94 -17.61 -10.55
C LEU A 120 6.81 -16.76 -9.97
N HIS A 121 5.59 -16.89 -10.48
CA HIS A 121 4.43 -16.17 -9.95
C HIS A 121 4.12 -16.58 -8.50
N LYS A 122 4.26 -17.86 -8.13
CA LYS A 122 4.08 -18.31 -6.74
C LYS A 122 5.09 -17.68 -5.79
N VAL A 123 6.35 -17.57 -6.20
CA VAL A 123 7.39 -16.88 -5.40
C VAL A 123 7.03 -15.42 -5.20
N GLU A 124 6.49 -14.74 -6.21
CA GLU A 124 6.06 -13.35 -6.08
C GLU A 124 4.90 -13.18 -5.10
N VAL A 125 3.88 -14.04 -5.18
CA VAL A 125 2.76 -14.04 -4.23
C VAL A 125 3.27 -14.24 -2.80
N MET A 126 4.22 -15.16 -2.59
CA MET A 126 4.85 -15.34 -1.28
C MET A 126 5.57 -14.08 -0.80
N ARG A 127 6.29 -13.38 -1.68
CA ARG A 127 7.02 -12.16 -1.34
C ARG A 127 6.09 -11.01 -0.96
N LEU A 128 5.04 -10.78 -1.74
CA LEU A 128 4.05 -9.74 -1.49
C LEU A 128 3.21 -10.05 -0.25
N SER A 129 2.77 -11.30 -0.09
CA SER A 129 2.06 -11.77 1.11
C SER A 129 2.90 -11.56 2.38
N TYR A 130 4.21 -11.85 2.32
CA TYR A 130 5.11 -11.56 3.44
C TYR A 130 5.09 -10.07 3.82
N VAL A 131 5.15 -9.17 2.83
CA VAL A 131 5.15 -7.72 3.08
C VAL A 131 3.83 -7.25 3.69
N VAL A 132 2.69 -7.67 3.15
CA VAL A 132 1.36 -7.37 3.73
C VAL A 132 1.29 -7.83 5.19
N HIS A 133 1.65 -9.09 5.45
CA HIS A 133 1.63 -9.64 6.80
C HIS A 133 2.58 -8.92 7.75
N ASP A 134 3.79 -8.58 7.31
CA ASP A 134 4.75 -7.89 8.16
C ASP A 134 4.32 -6.46 8.47
N TYR A 135 3.78 -5.74 7.49
CA TYR A 135 3.18 -4.42 7.66
C TYR A 135 2.10 -4.44 8.75
N ILE A 136 1.11 -5.34 8.65
CA ILE A 136 0.03 -5.45 9.64
C ILE A 136 0.58 -5.82 11.02
N ARG A 137 1.51 -6.78 11.12
CA ARG A 137 2.13 -7.14 12.41
C ARG A 137 2.88 -5.97 13.05
N LYS A 138 3.59 -5.15 12.27
CA LYS A 138 4.30 -3.99 12.83
C LYS A 138 3.33 -2.94 13.35
N ARG A 139 2.25 -2.67 12.62
CA ARG A 139 1.18 -1.78 13.08
C ARG A 139 0.56 -2.26 14.38
N LEU A 140 0.19 -3.55 14.46
CA LEU A 140 -0.37 -4.15 15.68
C LEU A 140 0.56 -3.99 16.88
N ARG A 141 1.86 -4.25 16.72
CA ARG A 141 2.84 -4.05 17.80
C ARG A 141 2.89 -2.60 18.28
N LYS A 142 2.85 -1.63 17.37
CA LYS A 142 2.83 -0.21 17.73
C LYS A 142 1.54 0.18 18.44
N VAL A 143 0.38 -0.29 17.96
CA VAL A 143 -0.91 -0.10 18.65
C VAL A 143 -0.85 -0.65 20.07
N SER A 144 -0.38 -1.89 20.26
CA SER A 144 -0.26 -2.49 21.59
C SER A 144 0.69 -1.71 22.49
N PHE A 145 1.83 -1.24 21.96
CA PHE A 145 2.79 -0.45 22.72
C PHE A 145 2.23 0.92 23.10
N ASP A 146 1.61 1.64 22.17
CA ASP A 146 1.01 2.94 22.43
C ASP A 146 -0.14 2.83 23.44
N PHE A 147 -0.96 1.77 23.36
CA PHE A 147 -1.99 1.47 24.34
C PHE A 147 -1.41 1.26 25.76
N LEU A 148 -0.40 0.40 25.90
CA LEU A 148 0.25 0.15 27.19
C LEU A 148 0.90 1.42 27.75
N ARG A 149 1.54 2.23 26.89
CA ARG A 149 2.14 3.50 27.31
C ARG A 149 1.09 4.46 27.86
N LEU A 150 -0.06 4.58 27.20
CA LEU A 150 -1.16 5.43 27.65
C LEU A 150 -1.75 4.94 28.98
N SER A 151 -1.96 3.63 29.12
CA SER A 151 -2.47 3.02 30.36
C SER A 151 -1.54 3.25 31.55
N LEU A 152 -0.23 3.04 31.39
CA LEU A 152 0.74 3.27 32.47
C LEU A 152 0.90 4.76 32.78
N SER A 153 0.83 5.62 31.76
CA SER A 153 0.93 7.07 31.97
C SER A 153 -0.26 7.61 32.74
N SER A 154 -1.48 7.14 32.47
CA SER A 154 -2.66 7.59 33.22
C SER A 154 -2.63 7.12 34.68
N GLU A 155 -2.25 5.87 34.95
CA GLU A 155 -2.05 5.37 36.32
C GLU A 155 -1.01 6.19 37.10
N TYR A 156 0.12 6.50 36.47
CA TYR A 156 1.16 7.34 37.07
C TYR A 156 0.66 8.75 37.36
N LEU A 157 -0.04 9.39 36.41
CA LEU A 157 -0.60 10.73 36.59
C LEU A 157 -1.63 10.77 37.72
N ILE A 158 -2.48 9.74 37.83
CA ILE A 158 -3.45 9.60 38.92
C ILE A 158 -2.72 9.46 40.26
N SER A 159 -1.73 8.57 40.35
CA SER A 159 -0.95 8.37 41.58
C SER A 159 -0.24 9.65 42.04
N LYS A 160 0.33 10.40 41.08
CA LYS A 160 0.99 11.67 41.35
C LYS A 160 0.00 12.73 41.85
N LEU A 161 -1.14 12.89 41.18
CA LEU A 161 -2.18 13.83 41.59
C LEU A 161 -2.70 13.52 43.00
N VAL A 162 -2.96 12.25 43.32
CA VAL A 162 -3.39 11.82 44.66
C VAL A 162 -2.34 12.15 45.71
N SER A 163 -1.06 11.93 45.41
CA SER A 163 0.05 12.24 46.31
C SER A 163 0.17 13.75 46.55
N ASP A 164 0.05 14.55 45.49
CA ASP A 164 0.12 16.02 45.56
C ASP A 164 -1.04 16.56 46.42
N ILE A 165 -2.27 16.07 46.23
CA ILE A 165 -3.44 16.42 47.06
C ILE A 165 -3.23 16.01 48.53
N ALA A 166 -2.74 14.80 48.77
CA ALA A 166 -2.48 14.31 50.12
C ALA A 166 -1.45 15.19 50.84
N LEU A 167 -0.40 15.62 50.14
CA LEU A 167 0.63 16.50 50.66
C LEU A 167 0.05 17.88 51.02
N GLU A 168 -0.75 18.48 50.14
CA GLU A 168 -1.44 19.75 50.41
C GLU A 168 -2.34 19.67 51.65
N SER A 169 -3.12 18.58 51.76
CA SER A 169 -3.99 18.36 52.93
C SER A 169 -3.19 18.25 54.24
N LEU A 170 -2.03 17.59 54.21
CA LEU A 170 -1.16 17.45 55.37
C LEU A 170 -0.52 18.78 55.78
N ILE A 171 -0.12 19.60 54.80
CA ILE A 171 0.40 20.95 55.05
C ILE A 171 -0.66 21.81 55.73
N LEU A 172 -1.88 21.81 55.21
CA LEU A 172 -2.99 22.58 55.79
C LEU A 172 -3.30 22.14 57.22
N LEU A 173 -3.31 20.82 57.49
CA LEU A 173 -3.53 20.29 58.84
C LEU A 173 -2.41 20.72 59.83
N LYS A 174 -1.15 20.70 59.38
CA LYS A 174 -0.02 21.19 60.19
C LYS A 174 -0.11 22.70 60.44
N TYR A 175 -0.58 23.46 59.47
CA TYR A 175 -0.75 24.91 59.56
C TYR A 175 -1.87 25.32 60.52
N THR A 176 -3.02 24.61 60.51
CA THR A 176 -4.12 24.89 61.44
C THR A 176 -3.78 24.46 62.87
N SER A 177 -3.04 23.37 63.05
CA SER A 177 -2.59 22.90 64.37
C SER A 177 -1.53 23.79 65.03
N SER A 178 -0.82 24.63 64.26
CA SER A 178 0.19 25.57 64.79
C SER A 178 -0.38 26.96 65.15
N ARG A 179 -1.68 27.21 64.98
CA ARG A 179 -2.27 28.47 65.43
C ARG A 179 -2.46 28.46 66.95
N PRO A 180 -1.84 29.37 67.71
CA PRO A 180 -2.20 29.55 69.11
C PRO A 180 -3.65 30.06 69.17
N VAL A 181 -4.49 29.38 69.96
CA VAL A 181 -5.81 29.87 70.32
C VAL A 181 -5.61 31.20 71.03
N LEU A 182 -5.96 32.31 70.37
CA LEU A 182 -5.94 33.63 70.98
C LEU A 182 -7.02 33.64 72.07
N SER A 183 -6.58 33.53 73.33
CA SER A 183 -7.39 33.72 74.54
C SER A 183 -7.59 35.19 74.83
#